data_AF-A0A8H4YGN4-F1
#
_entry.id   AF-A0A8H4YGN4-F1
#
_cell.length_a   1.000
_cell.length_b   1.000
_cell.length_c   1.000
_cell.angle_alpha   90.00
_cell.angle_beta   90.00
_cell.angle_gamma   90.00
#
_symmetry.space_group_name_H-M   'P 1'
#
loop_
_entity.id
_entity.type
_entity.pdbx_description
1 polymer ?
#
loop_
_entity_poly.entity_id
_entity_poly.type
_entity_poly.pdbx_seq_one_letter_code
_entity_poly.pdbx_strand_id
1 'polypeptide(L)'
;MAQSPMISVPLKATNEIDWIEPLKGYIRDTYGDDPERYAEECATLNRLRQDVRGAGKDSTSGRDMLYRYYGQLELLDLRFPVDEQHIKISFT
;
A
#
# COMPACT_ATOMS: atom_id res chain seq x y z
N MET A 1 -32.32 -13.24 -26.95
CA MET A 1 -31.58 -14.22 -26.12
C MET A 1 -31.48 -13.65 -24.72
N ALA A 2 -31.90 -14.38 -23.69
CA ALA A 2 -31.75 -13.92 -22.31
C ALA A 2 -30.28 -14.09 -21.87
N GLN A 3 -29.70 -13.07 -21.25
CA GLN A 3 -28.32 -13.14 -20.77
C GLN A 3 -28.24 -14.07 -19.56
N SER A 4 -27.26 -14.99 -19.56
CA SER A 4 -26.99 -15.86 -18.42
C SER A 4 -26.45 -15.06 -17.22
N PRO A 5 -26.79 -15.43 -15.97
CA PRO A 5 -26.27 -14.77 -14.78
C PRO A 5 -24.76 -14.99 -14.63
N MET A 6 -24.07 -13.99 -14.05
CA MET A 6 -22.64 -14.06 -13.75
C MET A 6 -22.39 -14.13 -12.24
N ILE A 7 -21.27 -14.71 -11.86
CA ILE A 7 -20.78 -14.75 -10.47
C ILE A 7 -19.75 -13.64 -10.30
N SER A 8 -19.84 -12.89 -9.20
CA SER A 8 -18.83 -11.90 -8.80
C SER A 8 -18.29 -12.21 -7.41
N VAL A 9 -17.09 -11.69 -7.11
CA VAL A 9 -16.44 -11.83 -5.81
C VAL A 9 -16.33 -10.45 -5.17
N PRO A 10 -16.80 -10.27 -3.92
CA PRO A 10 -16.69 -8.98 -3.24
C PRO A 10 -15.24 -8.67 -2.85
N LEU A 11 -14.89 -7.38 -2.86
CA LEU A 11 -13.59 -6.90 -2.39
C LEU A 11 -13.43 -7.10 -0.88
N LYS A 12 -12.20 -7.39 -0.46
CA LYS A 12 -11.82 -7.46 0.96
C LYS A 12 -11.82 -6.07 1.59
N ALA A 13 -12.24 -5.99 2.84
CA ALA A 13 -12.05 -4.80 3.66
C ALA A 13 -10.63 -4.78 4.23
N THR A 14 -10.06 -3.59 4.42
CA THR A 14 -8.73 -3.39 4.98
C THR A 14 -8.78 -2.22 5.96
N ASN A 15 -8.05 -2.31 7.07
CA ASN A 15 -7.95 -1.20 8.02
C ASN A 15 -6.87 -0.18 7.59
N GLU A 16 -6.96 0.99 8.21
CA GLU A 16 -5.89 1.99 8.16
C GLU A 16 -4.65 1.47 8.88
N ILE A 17 -3.50 1.73 8.27
CA ILE A 17 -2.19 1.42 8.83
C ILE A 17 -1.29 2.61 8.56
N ASP A 18 -0.24 2.74 9.37
CA ASP A 18 0.80 3.73 9.11
C ASP A 18 2.00 3.10 8.39
N TRP A 19 2.36 3.67 7.25
CA TRP A 19 3.59 3.37 6.53
C TRP A 19 4.74 4.31 6.91
N ILE A 20 4.44 5.49 7.46
CA ILE A 20 5.41 6.58 7.58
C ILE A 20 6.40 6.32 8.71
N GLU A 21 5.89 6.11 9.94
CA GLU A 21 6.74 5.92 11.11
C GLU A 21 7.70 4.71 10.98
N PRO A 22 7.25 3.52 10.55
CA PRO A 22 8.12 2.35 10.42
C PRO A 22 9.22 2.53 9.35
N LEU A 23 8.88 3.11 8.20
CA LEU A 23 9.84 3.35 7.12
C LEU A 23 10.89 4.38 7.54
N LYS A 24 10.46 5.50 8.14
CA LYS A 24 11.38 6.52 8.64
C LYS A 24 12.29 5.98 9.74
N GLY A 25 11.75 5.18 10.65
CA GLY A 25 12.55 4.49 11.69
C GLY A 25 13.64 3.63 11.07
N TYR A 26 13.28 2.78 10.11
CA TYR A 26 14.24 1.90 9.44
C TYR A 26 15.32 2.65 8.68
N ILE A 27 14.97 3.74 7.98
CA ILE A 27 15.95 4.56 7.24
C ILE A 27 17.01 5.13 8.18
N ARG A 28 16.56 5.72 9.29
CA ARG A 28 17.44 6.29 10.31
C ARG A 28 18.32 5.21 10.94
N ASP A 29 17.74 4.09 11.33
CA ASP A 29 18.42 3.09 12.15
C ASP A 29 19.38 2.21 11.32
N THR A 30 19.03 1.93 10.04
CA THR A 30 19.83 1.06 9.16
C THR A 30 20.81 1.83 8.28
N TYR A 31 20.38 2.95 7.69
CA TYR A 31 21.21 3.72 6.75
C TYR A 31 21.89 4.92 7.41
N GLY A 32 21.47 5.33 8.62
CA GLY A 32 22.01 6.52 9.28
C GLY A 32 21.72 7.82 8.53
N ASP A 33 20.76 7.81 7.59
CA ASP A 33 20.36 8.98 6.81
C ASP A 33 19.20 9.72 7.50
N ASP A 34 18.97 10.96 7.09
CA ASP A 34 17.88 11.77 7.60
C ASP A 34 16.53 11.30 7.01
N PRO A 35 15.62 10.75 7.85
CA PRO A 35 14.33 10.25 7.38
C PRO A 35 13.41 11.34 6.83
N GLU A 36 13.65 12.63 7.15
CA GLU A 36 12.84 13.73 6.60
C GLU A 36 13.06 13.93 5.10
N ARG A 37 14.19 13.47 4.55
CA ARG A 37 14.47 13.53 3.11
C ARG A 37 13.52 12.68 2.28
N TYR A 38 12.86 11.70 2.91
CA TYR A 38 11.93 10.77 2.28
C TYR A 38 10.47 10.97 2.73
N ALA A 39 10.18 12.09 3.40
CA ALA A 39 8.87 12.36 4.00
C ALA A 39 7.76 12.44 2.93
N GLU A 40 8.05 13.02 1.77
CA GLU A 40 7.09 13.16 0.67
C GLU A 40 6.75 11.80 0.04
N GLU A 41 7.75 10.95 -0.17
CA GLU A 41 7.58 9.60 -0.71
C GLU A 41 6.81 8.71 0.26
N CYS A 42 7.13 8.78 1.56
CA CYS A 42 6.39 8.06 2.60
C CYS A 42 4.93 8.51 2.66
N ALA A 43 4.68 9.82 2.60
CA ALA A 43 3.33 10.37 2.58
C ALA A 43 2.56 9.95 1.32
N THR A 44 3.23 9.89 0.18
CA THR A 44 2.66 9.45 -1.10
C THR A 44 2.24 7.99 -1.05
N LEU A 45 3.10 7.09 -0.53
CA LEU A 45 2.76 5.68 -0.34
C LEU A 45 1.59 5.50 0.62
N ASN A 46 1.61 6.22 1.75
CA ASN A 46 0.55 6.16 2.74
C ASN A 46 -0.79 6.60 2.14
N ARG A 47 -0.80 7.71 1.40
CA ARG A 47 -1.97 8.20 0.68
C ARG A 47 -2.47 7.22 -0.38
N LEU A 48 -1.56 6.62 -1.15
CA LEU A 48 -1.93 5.65 -2.18
C LEU A 48 -2.69 4.45 -1.60
N ARG A 49 -2.34 4.01 -0.38
CA ARG A 49 -3.12 2.99 0.33
C ARG A 49 -4.53 3.48 0.70
N GLN A 50 -4.65 4.71 1.17
CA GLN A 50 -5.95 5.31 1.49
C GLN A 50 -6.86 5.40 0.25
N ASP A 51 -6.28 5.83 -0.87
CA ASP A 51 -6.98 5.93 -2.15
C ASP A 51 -7.51 4.56 -2.62
N VAL A 52 -6.73 3.49 -2.43
CA VAL A 52 -7.15 2.12 -2.75
C VAL A 52 -8.29 1.64 -1.85
N ARG A 53 -8.34 2.02 -0.57
CA ARG A 53 -9.47 1.68 0.31
C ARG A 53 -10.76 2.39 -0.13
N GLY A 54 -10.63 3.62 -0.64
CA GLY A 54 -11.74 4.42 -1.17
C GLY A 54 -12.10 4.13 -2.63
N ALA A 55 -11.32 3.31 -3.33
CA ALA A 55 -11.53 2.99 -4.73
C ALA A 55 -12.90 2.32 -4.94
N GLY A 56 -13.71 2.90 -5.84
CA GLY A 56 -15.04 2.40 -6.15
C GLY A 56 -14.99 0.94 -6.64
N LYS A 57 -15.86 0.10 -6.08
CA LYS A 57 -15.85 -1.36 -6.26
C LYS A 57 -16.03 -1.81 -7.72
N ASP A 58 -16.65 -0.97 -8.54
CA ASP A 58 -17.09 -1.32 -9.90
C ASP A 58 -16.52 -0.38 -10.98
N SER A 59 -15.43 0.35 -10.71
CA SER A 59 -14.83 1.26 -11.68
C SER A 59 -13.47 0.77 -12.20
N THR A 60 -13.22 1.00 -13.49
CA THR A 60 -11.88 0.81 -14.08
C THR A 60 -10.82 1.63 -13.35
N SER A 61 -11.18 2.82 -12.86
CA SER A 61 -10.29 3.67 -12.07
C SER A 61 -9.86 3.02 -10.75
N GLY A 62 -10.76 2.30 -10.08
CA GLY A 62 -10.43 1.60 -8.84
C GLY A 62 -9.49 0.43 -9.06
N ARG A 63 -9.69 -0.31 -10.16
CA ARG A 63 -8.77 -1.36 -10.61
C ARG A 63 -7.37 -0.79 -10.91
N ASP A 64 -7.30 0.33 -11.62
CA ASP A 64 -6.01 0.93 -11.98
C ASP A 64 -5.27 1.48 -10.75
N MET A 65 -5.99 1.99 -9.74
CA MET A 65 -5.42 2.36 -8.44
C MET A 65 -4.84 1.15 -7.69
N LEU A 66 -5.57 0.03 -7.66
CA LEU A 66 -5.09 -1.23 -7.07
C LEU A 66 -3.80 -1.70 -7.73
N TYR A 67 -3.73 -1.67 -9.07
CA TYR A 67 -2.51 -2.04 -9.79
C TYR A 67 -1.33 -1.12 -9.51
N ARG A 68 -1.57 0.19 -9.42
CA ARG A 68 -0.51 1.16 -9.06
C ARG A 68 0.02 0.89 -7.65
N TYR A 69 -0.87 0.69 -6.68
CA TYR A 69 -0.47 0.39 -5.30
C TYR A 69 0.30 -0.93 -5.21
N TYR A 70 -0.17 -1.97 -5.88
CA TYR A 70 0.53 -3.25 -5.95
C TYR A 70 1.94 -3.09 -6.54
N GLY A 71 2.09 -2.37 -7.65
CA GLY A 71 3.41 -2.11 -8.23
C GLY A 71 4.35 -1.33 -7.30
N GLN A 72 3.83 -0.39 -6.50
CA GLN A 72 4.65 0.31 -5.50
C GLN A 72 5.11 -0.61 -4.38
N LEU A 73 4.28 -1.56 -3.92
CA LEU A 73 4.67 -2.54 -2.91
C LEU A 73 5.79 -3.45 -3.42
N GLU A 74 5.71 -3.92 -4.68
CA GLU A 74 6.77 -4.72 -5.30
C GLU A 74 8.10 -3.95 -5.36
N LEU A 75 8.07 -2.67 -5.71
CA LEU A 75 9.28 -1.83 -5.73
C LEU A 75 9.82 -1.53 -4.32
N LEU A 76 8.93 -1.43 -3.33
CA LEU A 76 9.29 -1.23 -1.93
C LEU A 76 10.01 -2.46 -1.36
N ASP A 77 9.52 -3.66 -1.67
CA ASP A 77 10.07 -4.94 -1.20
C ASP A 77 11.53 -5.16 -1.64
N LEU A 78 11.93 -4.57 -2.78
CA LEU A 78 13.31 -4.60 -3.25
C LEU A 78 14.29 -3.76 -2.40
N ARG A 79 13.78 -2.85 -1.55
CA ARG A 79 14.59 -1.90 -0.78
C ARG A 79 14.43 -2.07 0.72
N PHE A 80 13.24 -2.43 1.16
CA PHE A 80 12.87 -2.46 2.56
C PHE A 80 12.38 -3.87 2.92
N PRO A 81 13.09 -4.58 3.81
CA PRO A 81 12.60 -5.86 4.31
C PRO A 81 11.39 -5.63 5.23
N VAL A 82 10.19 -5.74 4.67
CA VAL A 82 8.93 -5.66 5.45
C VAL A 82 8.62 -7.03 6.03
N ASP A 83 9.27 -7.34 7.14
CA ASP A 83 9.09 -8.58 7.89
C ASP A 83 8.98 -8.32 9.40
N GLU A 84 8.82 -9.40 10.19
CA GLU A 84 8.70 -9.29 11.65
C GLU A 84 9.99 -8.79 12.34
N GLN A 85 11.13 -8.81 11.65
CA GLN A 85 12.46 -8.57 12.22
C GLN A 85 13.00 -7.17 11.89
N HIS A 86 12.57 -6.57 10.78
CA HIS A 86 13.10 -5.30 10.29
C HIS A 86 12.06 -4.17 10.28
N ILE A 87 11.04 -4.24 9.41
CA ILE A 87 9.96 -3.24 9.33
C ILE A 87 8.63 -3.90 9.64
N LYS A 88 8.24 -3.82 10.92
CA LYS A 88 7.01 -4.43 11.40
C LYS A 88 5.80 -3.55 11.12
N ILE A 89 4.98 -3.96 10.15
CA ILE A 89 3.69 -3.34 9.84
C ILE A 89 2.59 -4.37 10.02
N SER A 90 1.60 -4.05 10.85
CA SER A 90 0.48 -4.95 11.14
C SER A 90 -0.67 -4.69 10.16
N PHE A 91 -0.80 -5.55 9.15
CA PHE A 91 -1.92 -5.50 8.21
C PHE A 91 -3.13 -6.23 8.83
N THR A 92 -4.28 -5.53 8.93
CA THR A 92 -5.56 -6.09 9.40
C THR A 92 -6.69 -5.76 8.45
#